data_AF-A0A5C3NCN7-F1
#
_entry.id   AF-A0A5C3NCN7-F1
#
_cell.length_a   1.000
_cell.length_b   1.000
_cell.length_c   1.000
_cell.angle_alpha   90.00
_cell.angle_beta   90.00
_cell.angle_gamma   90.00
#
_symmetry.space_group_name_H-M   'P 1'
#
loop_
_entity.id
_entity.type
_entity.pdbx_description
1 polymer ?
#
loop_
_entity_poly.entity_id
_entity_poly.type
_entity_poly.pdbx_seq_one_letter_code
_entity_poly.pdbx_strand_id
1 'polypeptide(L)'
;MLADRGKHRLYIVLQYRGAGPPGYHIALLLAPKNETAGPDTREAHRFHVTNSFSPGAVIGSDGKPLWRYEHEPVNTIRVENIVARVLIAKLPSSTTLPDCAADISQMLEGVPLVQEDGSWRCHHWAWQAMHSLKVRGGNWSTIPDVVAGGEVEAKMNKAGDEGTKKRFGAGYIPISMPSQIHTIDLRDK
;
A
#
# COMPACT_ATOMS: atom_id res chain seq x y z
N MET A 1 -5.87 18.87 26.32
CA MET A 1 -4.94 18.26 25.34
C MET A 1 -5.32 16.80 25.13
N LEU A 2 -6.13 16.49 24.11
CA LEU A 2 -6.44 15.12 23.74
C LEU A 2 -5.26 14.57 22.94
N ALA A 3 -4.44 13.76 23.62
CA ALA A 3 -3.33 13.03 23.03
C ALA A 3 -3.79 12.21 21.80
N ASP A 4 -2.85 11.97 20.89
CA ASP A 4 -2.81 11.20 19.63
C ASP A 4 -3.43 9.76 19.67
N ARG A 5 -4.55 9.55 20.35
CA ARG A 5 -5.19 8.26 20.60
C ARG A 5 -6.16 7.95 19.46
N GLY A 6 -5.82 6.97 18.62
CA GLY A 6 -6.76 6.36 17.67
C GLY A 6 -6.67 6.78 16.21
N LYS A 7 -5.68 7.60 15.82
CA LYS A 7 -5.52 8.02 14.41
C LYS A 7 -5.34 6.84 13.45
N HIS A 8 -6.18 6.75 12.43
CA HIS A 8 -5.98 5.82 11.32
C HIS A 8 -4.66 6.14 10.59
N ARG A 9 -4.07 5.13 9.98
CA ARG A 9 -2.75 5.22 9.35
C ARG A 9 -2.87 4.78 7.91
N LEU A 10 -2.35 5.60 7.01
CA LEU A 10 -2.17 5.23 5.62
C LEU A 10 -0.72 4.81 5.42
N TYR A 11 -0.54 3.61 4.90
CA TYR A 11 0.76 3.04 4.59
C TYR A 11 0.89 2.80 3.09
N ILE A 12 2.12 2.86 2.58
CA ILE A 12 2.53 2.05 1.44
C ILE A 12 2.88 0.66 1.96
N VAL A 13 2.37 -0.40 1.33
CA VAL A 13 2.76 -1.77 1.61
C VAL A 13 3.59 -2.33 0.46
N LEU A 14 4.63 -3.08 0.83
CA LEU A 14 5.49 -3.81 -0.09
C LEU A 14 5.22 -5.30 0.08
N GLN A 15 4.75 -5.92 -1.00
CA GLN A 15 4.34 -7.32 -1.03
C GLN A 15 5.34 -8.11 -1.87
N TYR A 16 5.82 -9.21 -1.30
CA TYR A 16 6.81 -10.06 -1.94
C TYR A 16 6.18 -10.88 -3.08
N ARG A 17 6.79 -10.80 -4.27
CA ARG A 17 6.32 -11.45 -5.50
C ARG A 17 6.87 -12.86 -5.73
N GLY A 18 7.66 -13.41 -4.81
CA GLY A 18 8.28 -14.73 -5.00
C GLY A 18 9.36 -14.71 -6.08
N ALA A 19 9.42 -15.77 -6.88
CA ALA A 19 10.40 -15.96 -7.96
C ALA A 19 10.12 -15.09 -9.22
N GLY A 20 9.24 -14.10 -9.13
CA GLY A 20 8.91 -13.20 -10.23
C GLY A 20 10.00 -12.15 -10.50
N PRO A 21 9.71 -11.16 -11.38
CA PRO A 21 10.59 -10.02 -11.60
C PRO A 21 10.99 -9.34 -10.30
N PRO A 22 12.21 -8.79 -10.21
CA PRO A 22 12.70 -8.15 -9.00
C PRO A 22 11.79 -7.00 -8.57
N GLY A 23 11.69 -6.80 -7.26
CA GLY A 23 10.88 -5.76 -6.64
C GLY A 23 9.59 -6.27 -6.01
N TYR A 24 8.72 -5.33 -5.68
CA TYR A 24 7.54 -5.57 -4.84
C TYR A 24 6.26 -5.28 -5.61
N HIS A 25 5.16 -5.92 -5.22
CA HIS A 25 3.85 -5.34 -5.51
C HIS A 25 3.61 -4.24 -4.48
N ILE A 26 3.21 -3.07 -4.96
CA ILE A 26 2.98 -1.88 -4.14
C ILE A 26 1.49 -1.61 -4.10
N ALA A 27 0.99 -1.38 -2.89
CA ALA A 27 -0.38 -0.97 -2.63
C ALA A 27 -0.41 0.10 -1.52
N LEU A 28 -1.52 0.82 -1.44
CA LEU A 28 -1.86 1.63 -0.27
C LEU A 28 -2.69 0.77 0.69
N LEU A 29 -2.42 0.91 2.00
CA LEU A 29 -3.16 0.23 3.06
C LEU A 29 -3.59 1.26 4.11
N LEU A 30 -4.89 1.48 4.22
CA LEU A 30 -5.49 2.24 5.32
C LEU A 30 -5.83 1.26 6.45
N ALA A 31 -5.26 1.46 7.63
CA ALA A 31 -5.52 0.62 8.80
C ALA A 31 -5.75 1.45 10.07
N PRO A 32 -6.50 0.92 11.06
CA PRO A 32 -6.61 1.52 12.38
C PRO A 32 -5.24 1.56 13.08
N LYS A 33 -5.09 2.45 14.06
CA LYS A 33 -3.88 2.49 14.91
C LYS A 33 -3.65 1.17 15.64
N ASN A 34 -4.75 0.60 16.12
CA ASN A 34 -4.79 -0.64 16.89
C ASN A 34 -5.40 -1.69 16.00
N GLU A 35 -4.54 -2.42 15.29
CA GLU A 35 -4.94 -3.51 14.41
C GLU A 35 -5.10 -4.79 15.24
N THR A 36 -6.19 -5.53 15.03
CA THR A 36 -6.38 -6.84 15.65
C THR A 36 -5.71 -7.95 14.84
N ALA A 37 -5.49 -9.10 15.48
CA ALA A 37 -4.88 -10.26 14.84
C ALA A 37 -5.88 -11.37 14.48
N GLY A 38 -7.18 -11.07 14.51
CA GLY A 38 -8.20 -12.07 14.21
C GLY A 38 -8.11 -12.52 12.74
N PRO A 39 -8.23 -13.82 12.43
CA PRO A 39 -8.08 -14.32 11.07
C PRO A 39 -9.19 -13.85 10.10
N ASP A 40 -10.35 -13.48 10.64
CA ASP A 40 -11.54 -13.08 9.88
C ASP A 40 -11.79 -11.57 9.93
N THR A 41 -10.92 -10.80 10.59
CA THR A 41 -11.11 -9.35 10.69
C THR A 41 -10.72 -8.69 9.38
N ARG A 42 -11.63 -7.90 8.80
CA ARG A 42 -11.39 -7.08 7.61
C ARG A 42 -11.41 -5.60 7.99
N GLU A 43 -10.50 -5.25 8.90
CA GLU A 43 -10.46 -3.93 9.55
C GLU A 43 -9.56 -2.92 8.84
N ALA A 44 -9.05 -3.23 7.65
CA ALA A 44 -8.26 -2.32 6.84
C ALA A 44 -8.80 -2.26 5.42
N HIS A 45 -8.35 -1.28 4.65
CA HIS A 45 -8.68 -1.13 3.25
C HIS A 45 -7.41 -1.09 2.41
N ARG A 46 -7.36 -1.95 1.38
CA ARG A 46 -6.29 -1.97 0.39
C ARG A 46 -6.74 -1.26 -0.87
N PHE A 47 -5.86 -0.44 -1.42
CA PHE A 47 -6.05 0.25 -2.69
C PHE A 47 -4.83 -0.03 -3.56
N HIS A 48 -5.04 -0.63 -4.72
CA HIS A 48 -3.93 -0.99 -5.61
C HIS A 48 -4.37 -1.11 -7.05
N VAL A 49 -3.38 -1.29 -7.92
CA VAL A 49 -3.62 -1.68 -9.31
C VAL A 49 -2.99 -3.02 -9.58
N THR A 50 -3.71 -3.83 -10.34
CA THR A 50 -3.28 -5.19 -10.70
C THR A 50 -3.58 -5.46 -12.16
N ASN A 51 -2.79 -6.34 -12.75
CA ASN A 51 -2.97 -6.87 -14.09
C ASN A 51 -2.84 -8.40 -14.08
N SER A 52 -3.35 -9.03 -13.01
CA SER A 52 -3.38 -10.50 -12.90
C SER A 52 -4.48 -11.11 -13.79
N PHE A 53 -4.30 -12.37 -14.17
CA PHE A 53 -5.28 -13.19 -14.90
C PHE A 53 -6.44 -13.66 -14.00
N SER A 54 -7.06 -12.75 -13.26
CA SER A 54 -8.27 -13.05 -12.49
C SER A 54 -9.48 -13.27 -13.41
N PRO A 55 -10.53 -13.97 -12.94
CA PRO A 55 -11.80 -14.00 -13.65
C PRO A 55 -12.29 -12.58 -13.99
N GLY A 56 -12.74 -12.37 -15.22
CA GLY A 56 -13.20 -11.06 -15.70
C GLY A 56 -12.09 -10.09 -16.13
N ALA A 57 -10.82 -10.49 -16.10
CA ALA A 57 -9.73 -9.68 -16.62
C ALA A 57 -9.90 -9.45 -18.14
N VAL A 58 -9.91 -8.18 -18.56
CA VAL A 58 -9.88 -7.81 -19.98
C VAL A 58 -8.46 -8.01 -20.48
N ILE A 59 -8.29 -8.75 -21.58
CA ILE A 59 -7.00 -8.99 -22.20
C ILE A 59 -6.73 -7.91 -23.25
N GLY A 60 -5.61 -7.22 -23.13
CA GLY A 60 -5.15 -6.22 -24.09
C GLY A 60 -4.59 -6.86 -25.37
N SER A 61 -4.23 -6.01 -26.34
CA SER A 61 -3.67 -6.45 -27.62
C SER A 61 -2.31 -7.15 -27.48
N ASP A 62 -1.58 -6.88 -26.40
CA ASP A 62 -0.29 -7.52 -26.07
C ASP A 62 -0.44 -8.90 -25.41
N GLY A 63 -1.66 -9.41 -25.29
CA GLY A 63 -1.98 -10.71 -24.68
C GLY A 63 -1.89 -10.73 -23.16
N LYS A 64 -1.71 -9.56 -22.50
CA LYS A 64 -1.70 -9.45 -21.04
C LYS A 64 -3.02 -8.86 -20.53
N PRO A 65 -3.39 -9.12 -19.27
CA PRO A 65 -4.50 -8.42 -18.65
C PRO A 65 -4.25 -6.92 -18.62
N LEU A 66 -5.29 -6.14 -18.89
CA LEU A 66 -5.30 -4.71 -18.66
C LEU A 66 -5.17 -4.42 -17.16
N TRP A 67 -4.53 -3.30 -16.83
CA TRP A 67 -4.46 -2.80 -15.47
C TRP A 67 -5.84 -2.37 -15.01
N ARG A 68 -6.17 -2.71 -13.76
CA ARG A 68 -7.41 -2.30 -13.10
C ARG A 68 -7.10 -1.86 -11.68
N TYR A 69 -7.84 -0.84 -11.25
CA TYR A 69 -7.85 -0.38 -9.88
C TYR A 69 -8.79 -1.28 -9.06
N GLU A 70 -8.32 -1.71 -7.90
CA GLU A 70 -9.09 -2.50 -6.96
C GLU A 70 -9.03 -1.84 -5.57
N HIS A 71 -10.19 -1.77 -4.92
CA HIS A 71 -10.37 -1.36 -3.53
C HIS A 71 -11.16 -2.44 -2.81
N GLU A 72 -10.62 -2.92 -1.69
CA GLU A 72 -11.27 -3.96 -0.90
C GLU A 72 -10.96 -3.85 0.60
N PRO A 73 -11.91 -4.25 1.47
CA PRO A 73 -11.63 -4.45 2.88
C PRO A 73 -10.81 -5.73 3.07
N VAL A 74 -9.71 -5.61 3.82
CA VAL A 74 -8.71 -6.66 3.98
C VAL A 74 -8.34 -6.90 5.43
N ASN A 75 -7.82 -8.10 5.69
CA ASN A 75 -7.16 -8.41 6.94
C ASN A 75 -5.71 -7.94 6.88
N THR A 76 -5.31 -7.08 7.81
CA THR A 76 -3.99 -6.43 7.81
C THR A 76 -2.80 -7.41 7.84
N ILE A 77 -2.97 -8.59 8.42
CA ILE A 77 -1.94 -9.64 8.49
C ILE A 77 -1.94 -10.51 7.23
N ARG A 78 -3.13 -10.83 6.69
CA ARG A 78 -3.28 -11.75 5.56
C ARG A 78 -3.19 -11.10 4.18
N VAL A 79 -3.01 -9.78 4.10
CA VAL A 79 -2.72 -9.12 2.81
C VAL A 79 -1.44 -9.73 2.22
N GLU A 80 -1.58 -10.25 1.00
CA GLU A 80 -0.60 -10.95 0.16
C GLU A 80 0.86 -10.69 0.53
N ASN A 81 1.48 -11.61 1.28
CA ASN A 81 2.93 -11.64 1.49
C ASN A 81 3.57 -10.27 1.81
N ILE A 82 2.91 -9.41 2.59
CA ILE A 82 3.50 -8.13 3.02
C ILE A 82 4.83 -8.39 3.73
N VAL A 83 5.89 -7.77 3.24
CA VAL A 83 7.22 -7.80 3.87
C VAL A 83 7.54 -6.51 4.60
N ALA A 84 7.00 -5.39 4.14
CA ALA A 84 7.19 -4.10 4.77
C ALA A 84 5.99 -3.16 4.62
N ARG A 85 5.91 -2.21 5.54
CA ARG A 85 4.97 -1.08 5.56
C ARG A 85 5.75 0.22 5.70
N VAL A 86 5.28 1.27 5.05
CA VAL A 86 5.85 2.60 5.12
C VAL A 86 4.74 3.56 5.48
N LEU A 87 4.78 4.15 6.67
CA LEU A 87 3.77 5.11 7.11
C LEU A 87 3.95 6.42 6.34
N ILE A 88 2.89 6.84 5.65
CA ILE A 88 2.89 8.05 4.80
C ILE A 88 1.87 9.11 5.25
N ALA A 89 0.83 8.73 6.00
CA ALA A 89 -0.08 9.71 6.61
C ALA A 89 -0.72 9.18 7.90
N LYS A 90 -1.13 10.12 8.76
CA LYS A 90 -1.96 9.85 9.94
C LYS A 90 -3.24 10.66 9.84
N LEU A 91 -4.38 10.00 9.90
CA LEU A 91 -5.69 10.61 9.76
C LEU A 91 -6.30 10.91 11.13
N PRO A 92 -7.12 11.98 11.26
CA PRO A 92 -7.80 12.31 12.50
C PRO A 92 -8.63 11.14 13.02
N SER A 93 -8.68 10.98 14.34
CA SER A 93 -9.53 9.99 15.00
C SER A 93 -11.02 10.37 15.01
N SER A 94 -11.37 11.55 14.50
CA SER A 94 -12.75 12.03 14.39
C SER A 94 -13.50 11.46 13.18
N THR A 95 -12.78 10.90 12.21
CA THR A 95 -13.37 10.30 11.01
C THR A 95 -13.32 8.79 11.14
N THR A 96 -14.40 8.11 10.76
CA THR A 96 -14.42 6.64 10.82
C THR A 96 -13.53 6.04 9.72
N LEU A 97 -13.08 4.80 9.91
CA LEU A 97 -12.26 4.10 8.91
C LEU A 97 -13.00 3.93 7.56
N PRO A 98 -14.29 3.53 7.52
CA PRO A 98 -15.04 3.46 6.26
C PRO A 98 -15.15 4.80 5.53
N ASP A 99 -15.38 5.89 6.26
CA ASP A 99 -15.47 7.23 5.65
C ASP A 99 -14.12 7.65 5.06
N CYS A 100 -13.02 7.39 5.78
CA CYS A 100 -11.67 7.61 5.26
C CYS A 100 -11.41 6.76 4.01
N ALA A 101 -11.87 5.50 4.00
CA ALA A 101 -11.67 4.61 2.87
C ALA A 101 -12.46 5.05 1.64
N ALA A 102 -13.69 5.53 1.83
CA ALA A 102 -14.52 6.07 0.75
C ALA A 102 -13.90 7.34 0.15
N ASP A 103 -13.43 8.28 0.99
CA ASP A 103 -12.75 9.50 0.54
C ASP A 103 -11.47 9.18 -0.25
N ILE A 104 -10.64 8.25 0.26
CA ILE A 104 -9.47 7.76 -0.48
C ILE A 104 -9.89 7.14 -1.81
N SER A 105 -10.87 6.23 -1.83
CA SER A 105 -11.26 5.56 -3.08
C SER A 105 -11.72 6.55 -4.14
N GLN A 106 -12.58 7.50 -3.75
CA GLN A 106 -13.06 8.54 -4.66
C GLN A 106 -11.91 9.35 -5.28
N MET A 107 -10.87 9.67 -4.50
CA MET A 107 -9.69 10.36 -5.02
C MET A 107 -8.86 9.48 -5.96
N LEU A 108 -8.73 8.19 -5.63
CA LEU A 108 -7.87 7.26 -6.38
C LEU A 108 -8.50 6.75 -7.68
N GLU A 109 -9.83 6.77 -7.80
CA GLU A 109 -10.55 6.47 -9.04
C GLU A 109 -10.16 7.40 -10.19
N GLY A 110 -9.73 8.63 -9.89
CA GLY A 110 -9.25 9.59 -10.89
C GLY A 110 -7.78 9.42 -11.29
N VAL A 111 -7.02 8.50 -10.66
CA VAL A 111 -5.60 8.30 -10.96
C VAL A 111 -5.46 7.49 -12.26
N PRO A 112 -4.77 8.00 -13.29
CA PRO A 112 -4.68 7.32 -14.57
C PRO A 112 -4.08 5.92 -14.50
N LEU A 113 -4.67 5.01 -15.27
CA LEU A 113 -4.10 3.70 -15.57
C LEU A 113 -3.55 3.74 -17.00
N VAL A 114 -2.25 3.48 -17.15
CA VAL A 114 -1.63 3.40 -18.48
C VAL A 114 -1.72 1.96 -18.94
N GLN A 115 -2.46 1.76 -20.03
CA GLN A 115 -2.67 0.44 -20.63
C GLN A 115 -1.65 0.18 -21.73
N GLU A 116 -1.38 -1.10 -21.96
CA GLU A 116 -0.59 -1.57 -23.11
C GLU A 116 0.83 -0.97 -23.20
N ASP A 117 1.34 -0.47 -22.06
CA ASP A 117 2.71 0.00 -21.90
C ASP A 117 3.52 -1.05 -21.13
N GLY A 118 4.44 -1.71 -21.85
CA GLY A 118 5.32 -2.74 -21.30
C GLY A 118 6.32 -2.24 -20.25
N SER A 119 6.49 -0.93 -20.08
CA SER A 119 7.30 -0.31 -19.03
C SER A 119 6.49 0.07 -17.78
N TRP A 120 5.17 0.23 -17.91
CA TRP A 120 4.31 0.63 -16.80
C TRP A 120 4.09 -0.50 -15.78
N ARG A 121 4.00 -0.12 -14.51
CA ARG A 121 4.04 -1.02 -13.34
C ARG A 121 3.23 -0.44 -12.21
N CYS A 122 2.84 -1.26 -11.24
CA CYS A 122 2.04 -0.83 -10.09
C CYS A 122 2.66 0.32 -9.28
N HIS A 123 3.99 0.44 -9.22
CA HIS A 123 4.63 1.54 -8.51
C HIS A 123 4.38 2.90 -9.19
N HIS A 124 4.26 2.95 -10.52
CA HIS A 124 3.95 4.19 -11.24
C HIS A 124 2.60 4.74 -10.81
N TRP A 125 1.58 3.88 -10.72
CA TRP A 125 0.29 4.25 -10.14
C TRP A 125 0.40 4.66 -8.68
N ALA A 126 1.15 3.91 -7.86
CA ALA A 126 1.28 4.21 -6.43
C ALA A 126 1.89 5.60 -6.18
N TRP A 127 2.91 5.99 -6.96
CA TRP A 127 3.52 7.32 -6.88
C TRP A 127 2.55 8.43 -7.29
N GLN A 128 1.78 8.22 -8.37
CA GLN A 128 0.74 9.17 -8.78
C GLN A 128 -0.40 9.25 -7.74
N ALA A 129 -0.83 8.13 -7.17
CA ALA A 129 -1.82 8.07 -6.11
C ALA A 129 -1.37 8.85 -4.87
N MET A 130 -0.12 8.67 -4.43
CA MET A 130 0.47 9.45 -3.34
C MET A 130 0.47 10.94 -3.65
N HIS A 131 0.86 11.33 -4.87
CA HIS A 131 0.85 12.72 -5.30
C HIS A 131 -0.57 13.31 -5.31
N SER A 132 -1.56 12.61 -5.86
CA SER A 132 -2.97 13.04 -5.87
C SER A 132 -3.51 13.27 -4.46
N LEU A 133 -3.21 12.37 -3.53
CA LEU A 133 -3.56 12.56 -2.11
C LEU A 133 -2.85 13.78 -1.53
N LYS A 134 -1.55 13.95 -1.77
CA LYS A 134 -0.79 15.09 -1.24
C LYS A 134 -1.33 16.44 -1.72
N VAL A 135 -1.64 16.56 -3.01
CA VAL A 135 -2.17 17.79 -3.62
C VAL A 135 -3.51 18.20 -3.02
N ARG A 136 -4.31 17.25 -2.52
CA ARG A 136 -5.55 17.55 -1.78
C ARG A 136 -5.29 18.36 -0.50
N GLY A 137 -4.08 18.25 0.08
CA GLY A 137 -3.68 18.98 1.27
C GLY A 137 -4.33 18.47 2.56
N GLY A 138 -4.40 19.32 3.58
CA GLY A 138 -4.95 18.94 4.88
C GLY A 138 -4.18 17.78 5.51
N ASN A 139 -4.89 16.70 5.87
CA ASN A 139 -4.30 15.53 6.53
C ASN A 139 -3.33 14.73 5.64
N TRP A 140 -3.33 15.00 4.34
CA TRP A 140 -2.50 14.32 3.34
C TRP A 140 -1.21 15.07 3.03
N SER A 141 -1.07 16.30 3.52
CA SER A 141 0.09 17.17 3.24
C SER A 141 1.44 16.58 3.68
N THR A 142 1.43 15.65 4.64
CA THR A 142 2.64 14.97 5.15
C THR A 142 3.09 13.78 4.30
N ILE A 143 2.37 13.46 3.21
CA ILE A 143 2.78 12.39 2.30
C ILE A 143 4.10 12.82 1.62
N PRO A 144 5.16 11.99 1.68
CA PRO A 144 6.43 12.34 1.07
C PRO A 144 6.30 12.33 -0.46
N ASP A 145 7.06 13.21 -1.12
CA ASP A 145 7.20 13.14 -2.57
C ASP A 145 8.07 11.96 -2.95
N VAL A 146 7.62 11.19 -3.93
CA VAL A 146 8.37 10.06 -4.46
C VAL A 146 8.80 10.37 -5.88
N VAL A 147 10.10 10.50 -6.06
CA VAL A 147 10.72 10.62 -7.38
C VAL A 147 11.32 9.27 -7.74
N ALA A 148 11.12 8.83 -8.97
CA ALA A 148 11.70 7.58 -9.47
C ALA A 148 13.23 7.60 -9.35
N GLY A 149 13.79 6.58 -8.70
CA GLY A 149 15.22 6.48 -8.37
C GLY A 149 15.67 7.42 -7.24
N GLY A 150 14.75 8.14 -6.60
CA GLY A 150 15.04 9.09 -5.53
C GLY A 150 15.23 8.44 -4.15
N GLU A 151 15.60 9.26 -3.17
CA GLU A 151 15.92 8.81 -1.80
C GLU A 151 14.74 8.12 -1.11
N VAL A 152 13.53 8.64 -1.28
CA VAL A 152 12.30 8.10 -0.67
C VAL A 152 11.98 6.70 -1.21
N GLU A 153 12.08 6.51 -2.52
CA GLU A 153 11.92 5.17 -3.14
C GLU A 153 13.03 4.21 -2.71
N ALA A 154 14.28 4.68 -2.65
CA ALA A 154 15.40 3.88 -2.16
C ALA A 154 15.20 3.40 -0.71
N LYS A 155 14.68 4.28 0.17
CA LYS A 155 14.31 3.91 1.56
C LYS A 155 13.21 2.88 1.60
N MET A 156 12.19 2.99 0.75
CA MET A 156 11.12 2.00 0.65
C MET A 156 11.66 0.65 0.18
N ASN A 157 12.46 0.62 -0.90
CA ASN A 157 13.06 -0.61 -1.41
C ASN A 157 13.94 -1.29 -0.36
N LYS A 158 14.77 -0.52 0.35
CA LYS A 158 15.58 -1.03 1.46
C LYS A 158 14.72 -1.66 2.57
N ALA A 159 13.62 -1.01 2.96
CA ALA A 159 12.68 -1.55 3.95
C ALA A 159 12.02 -2.85 3.46
N GLY A 160 11.68 -2.93 2.17
CA GLY A 160 11.21 -4.16 1.52
C GLY A 160 12.24 -5.28 1.60
N ASP A 161 13.50 -4.99 1.30
CA ASP A 161 14.59 -5.99 1.31
C ASP A 161 14.88 -6.50 2.71
N GLU A 162 14.92 -5.60 3.70
CA GLU A 162 15.06 -5.95 5.11
C GLU A 162 13.87 -6.77 5.61
N GLY A 163 12.65 -6.38 5.24
CA GLY A 163 11.43 -7.12 5.54
C GLY A 163 11.43 -8.52 4.93
N THR A 164 11.87 -8.64 3.68
CA THR A 164 11.98 -9.92 2.96
C THR A 164 12.99 -10.84 3.63
N LYS A 165 14.19 -10.33 3.95
CA LYS A 165 15.23 -11.08 4.68
C LYS A 165 14.74 -11.53 6.05
N LYS A 166 14.04 -10.66 6.79
CA LYS A 166 13.47 -10.99 8.10
C LYS A 166 12.41 -12.09 8.01
N ARG A 167 11.57 -12.06 6.97
CA ARG A 167 10.44 -12.99 6.83
C ARG A 167 10.81 -14.33 6.20
N PHE A 168 11.71 -14.31 5.21
CA PHE A 168 12.02 -15.47 4.36
C PHE A 168 13.50 -15.89 4.41
N GLY A 169 14.30 -15.33 5.33
CA GLY A 169 15.73 -15.64 5.52
C GLY A 169 15.98 -17.03 6.11
N ALA A 170 16.75 -17.11 7.21
CA ALA A 170 17.20 -18.37 7.83
C ALA A 170 16.08 -19.24 8.48
N GLY A 171 14.83 -19.05 8.05
CA GLY A 171 13.62 -19.70 8.51
C GLY A 171 12.43 -18.83 8.13
N TYR A 172 11.38 -19.41 7.55
CA TYR A 172 10.15 -18.68 7.29
C TYR A 172 9.51 -18.29 8.63
N ILE A 173 9.31 -16.99 8.86
CA ILE A 173 8.59 -16.48 10.01
C ILE A 173 7.18 -16.08 9.56
N PRO A 174 6.15 -16.87 9.89
CA PRO A 174 4.78 -16.45 9.62
C PRO A 174 4.44 -15.20 10.43
N ILE A 175 3.78 -14.24 9.79
CA ILE A 175 3.24 -13.08 10.48
C ILE A 175 1.94 -13.52 11.16
N SER A 176 1.91 -13.42 12.48
CA SER A 176 0.72 -13.63 13.32
C SER A 176 0.20 -12.33 13.95
N MET A 177 1.00 -11.26 13.93
CA MET A 177 0.66 -9.96 14.50
C MET A 177 1.11 -8.83 13.56
N PRO A 178 0.36 -7.72 13.41
CA PRO A 178 0.75 -6.60 12.55
C PRO A 178 2.07 -5.96 12.97
N SER A 179 2.39 -5.95 14.27
CA SER A 179 3.65 -5.44 14.82
C SER A 179 4.90 -6.19 14.37
N GLN A 180 4.76 -7.39 13.80
CA GLN A 180 5.89 -8.16 13.28
C GLN A 180 6.34 -7.67 11.90
N ILE A 181 5.47 -6.96 11.18
CA ILE A 181 5.74 -6.38 9.86
C ILE A 181 6.78 -5.27 9.99
N HIS A 182 7.84 -5.36 9.19
CA HIS A 182 8.86 -4.32 9.17
C HIS A 182 8.21 -2.99 8.74
N THR A 183 8.24 -1.99 9.62
CA THR A 183 7.54 -0.73 9.41
C THR A 183 8.49 0.45 9.59
N ILE A 184 8.54 1.34 8.59
CA ILE A 184 9.26 2.61 8.67
C ILE A 184 8.27 3.79 8.57
N ASP A 185 8.69 4.98 9.00
CA ASP A 185 7.91 6.22 8.93
C ASP A 185 8.67 7.23 8.07
N LEU A 186 8.12 7.58 6.90
CA LEU A 186 8.74 8.49 5.94
C LEU A 186 8.04 9.85 5.85
N ARG A 187 7.12 10.14 6.78
CA ARG A 187 6.50 11.47 6.84
C ARG A 187 7.60 12.50 7.13
N ASP A 188 7.56 13.61 6.40
CA ASP A 188 8.50 14.71 6.56
C ASP A 188 8.60 15.12 8.05
N LYS A 189 9.83 15.19 8.57
CA LYS A 189 10.13 15.70 9.91
C LYS A 189 10.56 17.15 9.83
#